data_AF-A0A2N2YLP7-F1
#
_entry.id   AF-A0A2N2YLP7-F1
#
_cell.length_a   1.000
_cell.length_b   1.000
_cell.length_c   1.000
_cell.angle_alpha   90.00
_cell.angle_beta   90.00
_cell.angle_gamma   90.00
#
_symmetry.space_group_name_H-M   'P 1'
#
loop_
_entity.id
_entity.type
_entity.pdbx_description
1 polymer ?
#
loop_
_entity_poly.entity_id
_entity_poly.type
_entity_poly.pdbx_seq_one_letter_code
_entity_poly.pdbx_strand_id
1 'polypeptide(L)'
;MQKYLKFTILLWMLAISTTAFTQTKNGVLTMNMVKQIRATFENTAGNTALKNAISNNDIKKLAVNRENDGKVNNLFSNKVTTKGIANQKSSGRCWLFTGLNTLKPMVQEKYKLNDFDFSHTYNFFWDQFEKANLFLEIAIATAQKPLDDREVEWLFKNPIGDGGQWTTFADNVQKYGVVPQSAMPDTYQSENTAMISKLLARKLREDGLEIRMITLSRMAEEKKTEAKFNMLADIYRMLALSLGEPPLDFVWQYIDADGKISEPNTYTPQAFYDEIIGVNLKDYVMFMNDPTREYHQLYEIQYDRNLVEGGNWKYINLPNDEIKEFAKASILAREAMYFSCDVGKQLNIEDGTLDVNNYQYNNLFGVEFGMDKRGRIQTFESGSTHGMSLVGANILQDGKVDKWQLENSWGADKGDKGYLTMTDAWFNEFMFRIIINKKYVAESVLKILDQKPILLPPWDPMFMPEQ
;
A
#
# COMPACT_ATOMS: atom_id res chain seq x y z
N MET A 1 -43.52 -80.66 -25.45
CA MET A 1 -42.28 -81.39 -25.08
C MET A 1 -41.17 -80.88 -25.98
N GLN A 2 -40.54 -79.77 -25.61
CA GLN A 2 -39.64 -79.01 -26.48
C GLN A 2 -38.41 -78.52 -25.71
N LYS A 3 -37.27 -78.77 -26.36
CA LYS A 3 -35.89 -78.28 -26.20
C LYS A 3 -35.66 -76.94 -25.49
N TYR A 4 -34.42 -76.83 -24.99
CA TYR A 4 -33.65 -75.63 -24.64
C TYR A 4 -33.84 -75.06 -23.24
N LEU A 5 -33.06 -75.56 -22.27
CA LEU A 5 -32.51 -74.71 -21.21
C LEU A 5 -31.39 -75.46 -20.47
N LYS A 6 -30.14 -75.06 -20.70
CA LYS A 6 -28.97 -75.17 -19.79
C LYS A 6 -27.68 -74.88 -20.55
N PHE A 7 -27.55 -73.64 -21.03
CA PHE A 7 -26.27 -73.06 -21.43
C PHE A 7 -26.43 -71.54 -21.42
N THR A 8 -26.36 -70.92 -20.23
CA THR A 8 -26.12 -69.48 -20.00
C THR A 8 -26.35 -69.14 -18.53
N ILE A 9 -25.45 -69.57 -17.63
CA ILE A 9 -25.24 -68.91 -16.34
C ILE A 9 -23.73 -68.85 -16.10
N LEU A 10 -23.02 -68.15 -17.00
CA LEU A 10 -21.64 -67.75 -16.76
C LEU A 10 -21.23 -66.60 -17.70
N LEU A 11 -22.06 -65.54 -17.81
CA LEU A 11 -21.71 -64.39 -18.65
C LEU A 11 -22.43 -63.09 -18.30
N TRP A 12 -22.90 -62.93 -17.06
CA TRP A 12 -23.57 -61.71 -16.58
C TRP A 12 -23.04 -61.23 -15.22
N MET A 13 -21.73 -61.36 -15.01
CA MET A 13 -20.96 -60.59 -14.00
C MET A 13 -19.66 -60.07 -14.61
N LEU A 14 -19.75 -59.55 -15.84
CA LEU A 14 -18.65 -58.81 -16.48
C LEU A 14 -19.21 -57.57 -17.18
N ALA A 15 -20.05 -56.82 -16.45
CA ALA A 15 -20.52 -55.51 -16.86
C ALA A 15 -20.82 -54.64 -15.64
N ILE A 16 -19.96 -54.70 -14.62
CA ILE A 16 -19.79 -53.52 -13.76
C ILE A 16 -18.93 -52.59 -14.60
N SER A 17 -19.62 -51.68 -15.26
CA SER A 17 -19.11 -50.48 -15.89
C SER A 17 -18.17 -49.76 -14.93
N THR A 18 -16.90 -50.13 -14.97
CA THR A 18 -15.81 -49.22 -14.62
C THR A 18 -15.73 -48.20 -15.73
N THR A 19 -16.66 -47.25 -15.73
CA THR A 19 -16.33 -45.90 -16.20
C THR A 19 -15.38 -45.32 -15.15
N ALA A 20 -14.18 -45.90 -15.06
CA ALA A 20 -13.04 -45.16 -14.59
C ALA A 20 -12.99 -43.98 -15.55
N PHE A 21 -13.30 -42.79 -15.04
CA PHE A 21 -12.90 -41.56 -15.67
C PHE A 21 -11.40 -41.72 -15.92
N THR A 22 -11.02 -42.13 -17.14
CA THR A 22 -9.69 -41.89 -17.65
C THR A 22 -9.62 -40.39 -17.80
N GLN A 23 -9.36 -39.71 -16.69
CA GLN A 23 -8.70 -38.44 -16.70
C GLN A 23 -7.48 -38.69 -17.58
N THR A 24 -7.51 -38.17 -18.81
CA THR A 24 -6.37 -38.20 -19.70
C THR A 24 -5.18 -37.72 -18.88
N LYS A 25 -4.21 -38.61 -18.61
CA LYS A 25 -3.04 -38.39 -17.73
C LYS A 25 -2.06 -37.35 -18.30
N ASN A 26 -2.54 -36.40 -19.09
CA ASN A 26 -1.75 -35.28 -19.57
C ASN A 26 -1.45 -34.38 -18.38
N GLY A 27 -0.16 -34.19 -18.08
CA GLY A 27 0.32 -33.38 -16.95
C GLY A 27 0.73 -34.15 -15.69
N VAL A 28 0.61 -35.48 -15.64
CA VAL A 28 1.10 -36.26 -14.48
C VAL A 28 2.64 -36.32 -14.48
N LEU A 29 3.26 -35.95 -13.37
CA LEU A 29 4.70 -36.09 -13.16
C LEU A 29 5.07 -37.58 -12.99
N THR A 30 5.46 -38.25 -14.08
CA THR A 30 5.81 -39.68 -14.01
C THR A 30 7.18 -39.89 -13.38
N MET A 31 7.41 -41.07 -12.79
CA MET A 31 8.73 -41.41 -12.23
C MET A 31 9.85 -41.41 -13.28
N ASN A 32 9.54 -41.68 -14.54
CA ASN A 32 10.53 -41.56 -15.63
C ASN A 32 10.89 -40.09 -15.89
N MET A 33 9.91 -39.19 -15.90
CA MET A 33 10.18 -37.74 -16.00
C MET A 33 11.01 -37.25 -14.81
N VAL A 34 10.68 -37.67 -13.58
CA VAL A 34 11.47 -37.32 -12.39
C VAL A 34 12.92 -37.82 -12.51
N LYS A 35 13.14 -39.04 -13.02
CA LYS A 35 14.50 -39.55 -13.27
C LYS A 35 15.25 -38.69 -14.30
N GLN A 36 14.59 -38.27 -15.38
CA GLN A 36 15.18 -37.38 -16.38
C GLN A 36 15.52 -36.02 -15.80
N ILE A 37 14.61 -35.40 -15.03
CA ILE A 37 14.85 -34.12 -14.35
C ILE A 37 16.00 -34.24 -13.33
N ARG A 38 16.06 -35.32 -12.56
CA ARG A 38 17.18 -35.54 -11.62
C ARG A 38 18.53 -35.64 -12.34
N ALA A 39 18.55 -36.17 -13.56
CA ALA A 39 19.77 -36.26 -14.36
C ALA A 39 20.26 -34.89 -14.87
N THR A 40 19.41 -33.86 -14.90
CA THR A 40 19.83 -32.49 -15.26
C THR A 40 20.56 -31.78 -14.12
N PHE A 41 20.43 -32.26 -12.87
CA PHE A 41 21.18 -31.74 -11.74
C PHE A 41 22.47 -32.53 -11.54
N GLU A 42 23.55 -32.03 -12.12
CA GLU A 42 24.88 -32.65 -11.99
C GLU A 42 25.49 -32.35 -10.61
N ASN A 43 25.98 -33.38 -9.91
CA ASN A 43 26.73 -33.22 -8.67
C ASN A 43 28.19 -32.79 -8.95
N THR A 44 28.37 -31.67 -9.64
CA THR A 44 29.68 -31.06 -9.84
C THR A 44 30.24 -30.54 -8.51
N ALA A 45 31.56 -30.28 -8.45
CA ALA A 45 32.16 -29.64 -7.28
C ALA A 45 31.51 -28.26 -6.99
N GLY A 46 31.20 -27.48 -8.03
CA GLY A 46 30.51 -26.20 -7.92
C GLY A 46 29.10 -26.35 -7.33
N ASN A 47 28.27 -27.23 -7.88
CA ASN A 47 26.91 -27.46 -7.36
C ASN A 47 26.92 -28.05 -5.94
N THR A 48 27.93 -28.86 -5.60
CA THR A 48 28.11 -29.38 -4.25
C THR A 48 28.42 -28.26 -3.25
N ALA A 49 29.33 -27.36 -3.62
CA ALA A 49 29.65 -26.18 -2.81
C ALA A 49 28.44 -25.25 -2.67
N LEU A 50 27.75 -24.94 -3.78
CA LEU A 50 26.54 -24.10 -3.79
C LEU A 50 25.43 -24.70 -2.92
N LYS A 51 25.17 -26.01 -3.04
CA LYS A 51 24.20 -26.71 -2.22
C LYS A 51 24.53 -26.55 -0.73
N ASN A 52 25.77 -26.78 -0.33
CA ASN A 52 26.20 -26.65 1.07
C ASN A 52 26.10 -25.20 1.57
N ALA A 53 26.46 -24.22 0.73
CA ALA A 53 26.37 -22.81 1.08
C ALA A 53 24.90 -22.37 1.23
N ILE A 54 24.09 -22.60 0.20
CA ILE A 54 22.67 -22.21 0.16
C ILE A 54 21.87 -22.92 1.26
N SER A 55 22.12 -24.20 1.55
CA SER A 55 21.36 -24.94 2.55
C SER A 55 21.65 -24.55 4.00
N ASN A 56 22.73 -23.80 4.25
CA ASN A 56 23.18 -23.44 5.61
C ASN A 56 23.25 -21.92 5.85
N ASN A 57 22.86 -21.10 4.89
CA ASN A 57 22.93 -19.64 4.99
C ASN A 57 21.66 -18.98 4.42
N ASP A 58 21.49 -17.70 4.72
CA ASP A 58 20.47 -16.87 4.08
C ASP A 58 20.82 -16.65 2.59
N ILE A 59 19.90 -17.05 1.70
CA ILE A 59 20.02 -16.91 0.25
C ILE A 59 20.29 -15.46 -0.14
N LYS A 60 19.66 -14.49 0.53
CA LYS A 60 19.82 -13.06 0.23
C LYS A 60 21.26 -12.60 0.47
N LYS A 61 21.90 -13.09 1.54
CA LYS A 61 23.32 -12.80 1.84
C LYS A 61 24.28 -13.41 0.83
N LEU A 62 23.94 -14.58 0.28
CA LEU A 62 24.72 -15.23 -0.77
C LEU A 62 24.54 -14.58 -2.15
N ALA A 63 23.41 -13.90 -2.37
CA ALA A 63 23.08 -13.25 -3.63
C ALA A 63 23.61 -11.82 -3.75
N VAL A 64 24.24 -11.25 -2.71
CA VAL A 64 24.78 -9.88 -2.73
C VAL A 64 25.72 -9.69 -3.92
N ASN A 65 25.45 -8.66 -4.72
CA ASN A 65 26.27 -8.33 -5.87
C ASN A 65 27.49 -7.50 -5.47
N ARG A 66 28.63 -8.15 -5.24
CA ARG A 66 29.88 -7.47 -4.89
C ARG A 66 30.35 -6.45 -5.94
N GLU A 67 29.97 -6.61 -7.20
CA GLU A 67 30.28 -5.62 -8.24
C GLU A 67 29.44 -4.35 -8.13
N ASN A 68 28.35 -4.36 -7.35
CA ASN A 68 27.53 -3.18 -7.10
C ASN A 68 28.04 -2.33 -5.93
N ASP A 69 28.88 -2.91 -5.07
CA ASP A 69 29.36 -2.26 -3.87
C ASP A 69 30.10 -0.95 -4.18
N GLY A 70 29.69 0.13 -3.50
CA GLY A 70 30.27 1.46 -3.67
C GLY A 70 29.88 2.19 -4.96
N LYS A 71 29.05 1.62 -5.84
CA LYS A 71 28.57 2.31 -7.05
C LYS A 71 27.48 3.34 -6.76
N VAL A 72 26.68 3.11 -5.71
CA VAL A 72 25.61 4.01 -5.28
C VAL A 72 26.03 4.70 -3.98
N ASN A 73 26.06 6.04 -3.98
CA ASN A 73 26.34 6.85 -2.79
C ASN A 73 25.12 7.70 -2.41
N ASN A 74 25.12 8.28 -1.21
CA ASN A 74 23.99 9.04 -0.65
C ASN A 74 24.10 10.57 -0.82
N LEU A 75 24.90 11.02 -1.81
CA LEU A 75 25.05 12.43 -2.15
C LEU A 75 24.05 12.81 -3.24
N PHE A 76 23.38 13.94 -3.08
CA PHE A 76 22.38 14.44 -4.03
C PHE A 76 22.59 15.94 -4.24
N SER A 77 22.48 16.39 -5.49
CA SER A 77 22.58 17.79 -5.87
C SER A 77 21.40 18.64 -5.39
N ASN A 78 20.21 18.04 -5.25
CA ASN A 78 18.98 18.74 -4.91
C ASN A 78 18.22 17.97 -3.83
N LYS A 79 17.88 18.64 -2.72
CA LYS A 79 17.14 18.07 -1.59
C LYS A 79 16.12 19.06 -1.04
N VAL A 80 15.01 18.53 -0.58
CA VAL A 80 14.06 19.18 0.32
C VAL A 80 14.64 19.08 1.73
N THR A 81 14.64 20.19 2.46
CA THR A 81 15.10 20.18 3.86
C THR A 81 14.01 19.57 4.73
N THR A 82 14.27 18.39 5.31
CA THR A 82 13.37 17.77 6.28
C THR A 82 14.14 17.44 7.57
N LYS A 83 13.48 17.58 8.73
CA LYS A 83 14.02 17.22 10.05
C LYS A 83 13.04 16.30 10.78
N GLY A 84 13.59 15.40 11.62
CA GLY A 84 12.83 14.45 12.43
C GLY A 84 12.32 13.27 11.60
N ILE A 85 13.04 12.14 11.64
CA ILE A 85 12.61 10.90 10.98
C ILE A 85 11.56 10.21 11.85
N ALA A 86 10.35 10.07 11.31
CA ALA A 86 9.26 9.39 12.00
C ALA A 86 9.43 7.86 12.00
N ASN A 87 8.72 7.18 12.90
CA ASN A 87 8.73 5.71 12.97
C ASN A 87 7.30 5.18 13.18
N GLN A 88 6.75 4.49 12.17
CA GLN A 88 5.38 3.95 12.22
C GLN A 88 5.23 2.72 13.13
N LYS A 89 6.34 2.16 13.61
CA LYS A 89 6.38 0.94 14.44
C LYS A 89 5.67 -0.24 13.76
N SER A 90 4.95 -1.05 14.51
CA SER A 90 4.26 -2.25 14.03
C SER A 90 2.82 -1.91 13.61
N SER A 91 2.68 -1.01 12.63
CA SER A 91 1.39 -0.59 12.07
C SER A 91 1.47 -0.36 10.56
N GLY A 92 0.35 -0.55 9.85
CA GLY A 92 0.23 -0.31 8.41
C GLY A 92 -0.11 1.15 8.08
N ARG A 93 0.47 2.11 8.79
CA ARG A 93 0.14 3.55 8.68
C ARG A 93 1.07 4.32 7.73
N CYS A 94 1.88 3.64 6.92
CA CYS A 94 2.92 4.27 6.09
C CYS A 94 2.37 5.39 5.19
N TRP A 95 1.18 5.20 4.63
CA TRP A 95 0.50 6.20 3.82
C TRP A 95 0.20 7.50 4.59
N LEU A 96 -0.24 7.39 5.85
CA LEU A 96 -0.55 8.52 6.69
C LEU A 96 0.71 9.26 7.14
N PHE A 97 1.73 8.50 7.56
CA PHE A 97 3.06 9.05 7.87
C PHE A 97 3.65 9.78 6.67
N THR A 98 3.57 9.19 5.48
CA THR A 98 4.05 9.81 4.24
C THR A 98 3.27 11.08 3.93
N GLY A 99 1.93 11.05 3.99
CA GLY A 99 1.09 12.23 3.76
C GLY A 99 1.46 13.38 4.69
N LEU A 100 1.55 13.13 6.00
CA LEU A 100 1.94 14.13 6.99
C LEU A 100 3.39 14.60 6.81
N ASN A 101 4.32 13.70 6.49
CA ASN A 101 5.71 14.03 6.20
C ASN A 101 5.89 14.89 4.94
N THR A 102 4.97 14.85 3.98
CA THR A 102 5.00 15.78 2.84
C THR A 102 4.62 17.21 3.23
N LEU A 103 3.81 17.38 4.29
CA LEU A 103 3.38 18.68 4.79
C LEU A 103 4.29 19.23 5.90
N LYS A 104 4.92 18.36 6.67
CA LYS A 104 5.82 18.69 7.79
C LYS A 104 6.89 19.75 7.44
N PRO A 105 7.59 19.68 6.28
CA PRO A 105 8.59 20.68 5.92
C PRO A 105 8.02 22.10 5.82
N MET A 106 6.77 22.26 5.37
CA MET A 106 6.12 23.57 5.26
C MET A 106 5.95 24.22 6.64
N VAL A 107 5.57 23.43 7.65
CA VAL A 107 5.41 23.91 9.03
C VAL A 107 6.77 24.23 9.65
N GLN A 108 7.75 23.35 9.45
CA GLN A 108 9.12 23.55 9.96
C GLN A 108 9.76 24.82 9.40
N GLU A 109 9.56 25.10 8.11
CA GLU A 109 10.05 26.33 7.47
C GLU A 109 9.30 27.57 8.00
N LYS A 110 7.96 27.53 8.01
CA LYS A 110 7.12 28.67 8.44
C LYS A 110 7.41 29.14 9.87
N TYR A 111 7.55 28.19 10.79
CA TYR A 111 7.74 28.48 12.22
C TYR A 111 9.18 28.30 12.70
N LYS A 112 10.12 28.02 11.78
CA LYS A 112 11.53 27.73 12.08
C LYS A 112 11.72 26.65 13.14
N LEU A 113 10.97 25.55 13.05
CA LEU A 113 11.00 24.50 14.06
C LEU A 113 12.20 23.57 13.86
N ASN A 114 12.85 23.19 14.96
CA ASN A 114 13.88 22.14 14.94
C ASN A 114 13.29 20.73 15.00
N ASP A 115 12.16 20.59 15.67
CA ASP A 115 11.41 19.35 15.80
C ASP A 115 9.91 19.67 15.79
N PHE A 116 9.17 18.91 15.01
CA PHE A 116 7.72 19.01 14.88
C PHE A 116 7.19 17.74 14.24
N ASP A 117 6.12 17.20 14.81
CA ASP A 117 5.39 16.10 14.21
C ASP A 117 3.88 16.28 14.41
N PHE A 118 3.13 15.78 13.44
CA PHE A 118 1.68 15.70 13.52
C PHE A 118 1.27 14.46 14.32
N SER A 119 0.07 14.50 14.91
CA SER A 119 -0.51 13.29 15.48
C SER A 119 -0.98 12.35 14.38
N HIS A 120 -0.19 11.31 14.14
CA HIS A 120 -0.60 10.18 13.31
C HIS A 120 -1.79 9.44 13.91
N THR A 121 -1.88 9.40 15.25
CA THR A 121 -3.00 8.73 15.95
C THR A 121 -4.33 9.46 15.73
N TYR A 122 -4.33 10.79 15.67
CA TYR A 122 -5.53 11.59 15.41
C TYR A 122 -6.18 11.27 14.07
N ASN A 123 -5.43 11.36 12.97
CA ASN A 123 -5.98 11.09 11.65
C ASN A 123 -6.25 9.58 11.45
N PHE A 124 -5.47 8.69 12.09
CA PHE A 124 -5.74 7.25 12.08
C PHE A 124 -7.07 6.90 12.75
N PHE A 125 -7.41 7.54 13.88
CA PHE A 125 -8.72 7.37 14.53
C PHE A 125 -9.87 7.62 13.54
N TRP A 126 -9.84 8.78 12.89
CA TRP A 126 -10.89 9.20 11.97
C TRP A 126 -10.94 8.33 10.71
N ASP A 127 -9.79 7.88 10.23
CA ASP A 127 -9.72 6.97 9.09
C ASP A 127 -10.39 5.63 9.40
N GLN A 128 -10.07 5.01 10.55
CA GLN A 128 -10.69 3.75 10.95
C GLN A 128 -12.19 3.88 11.19
N PHE A 129 -12.63 5.01 11.79
CA PHE A 129 -14.04 5.27 12.01
C PHE A 129 -14.82 5.45 10.70
N GLU A 130 -14.28 6.20 9.75
CA GLU A 130 -14.90 6.39 8.44
C GLU A 130 -14.91 5.10 7.60
N LYS A 131 -13.83 4.32 7.61
CA LYS A 131 -13.79 3.00 6.97
C LYS A 131 -14.86 2.06 7.52
N ALA A 132 -15.08 2.06 8.84
CA ALA A 132 -16.16 1.29 9.46
C ALA A 132 -17.55 1.74 8.96
N ASN A 133 -17.78 3.05 8.86
CA ASN A 133 -19.01 3.60 8.28
C ASN A 133 -19.19 3.22 6.81
N LEU A 134 -18.14 3.32 5.99
CA LEU A 134 -18.15 2.90 4.60
C LEU A 134 -18.44 1.40 4.45
N PHE A 135 -17.84 0.56 5.29
CA PHE A 135 -18.11 -0.88 5.29
C PHE A 135 -19.62 -1.16 5.49
N LEU A 136 -20.24 -0.50 6.47
CA LEU A 136 -21.67 -0.67 6.74
C LEU A 136 -22.54 -0.17 5.58
N GLU A 137 -22.17 0.95 4.96
CA GLU A 137 -22.85 1.46 3.76
C GLU A 137 -22.75 0.50 2.57
N ILE A 138 -21.58 -0.10 2.33
CA ILE A 138 -21.43 -1.11 1.27
C ILE A 138 -22.23 -2.38 1.62
N ALA A 139 -22.27 -2.78 2.90
CA ALA A 139 -23.09 -3.90 3.35
C ALA A 139 -24.58 -3.65 3.08
N ILE A 140 -25.09 -2.44 3.37
CA ILE A 140 -26.47 -2.01 3.05
C ILE A 140 -26.70 -2.03 1.53
N ALA A 141 -25.81 -1.41 0.75
CA ALA A 141 -25.93 -1.30 -0.71
C ALA A 141 -25.92 -2.67 -1.41
N THR A 142 -25.25 -3.66 -0.81
CA THR A 142 -25.14 -5.02 -1.35
C THR A 142 -26.06 -6.03 -0.68
N ALA A 143 -26.99 -5.60 0.19
CA ALA A 143 -27.81 -6.49 1.02
C ALA A 143 -28.62 -7.51 0.20
N GLN A 144 -29.04 -7.15 -1.01
CA GLN A 144 -29.81 -8.02 -1.92
C GLN A 144 -28.97 -9.09 -2.64
N LYS A 145 -27.63 -8.96 -2.64
CA LYS A 145 -26.72 -9.94 -3.26
C LYS A 145 -26.48 -11.12 -2.32
N PRO A 146 -26.30 -12.35 -2.81
CA PRO A 146 -25.94 -13.49 -1.97
C PRO A 146 -24.53 -13.34 -1.37
N LEU A 147 -24.21 -14.09 -0.31
CA LEU A 147 -22.92 -13.97 0.39
C LEU A 147 -21.72 -14.46 -0.44
N ASP A 148 -21.94 -15.31 -1.44
CA ASP A 148 -20.94 -15.81 -2.38
C ASP A 148 -20.82 -14.94 -3.65
N ASP A 149 -21.57 -13.84 -3.73
CA ASP A 149 -21.30 -12.79 -4.71
C ASP A 149 -19.90 -12.22 -4.48
N ARG A 150 -19.12 -12.05 -5.56
CA ARG A 150 -17.71 -11.65 -5.47
C ARG A 150 -17.49 -10.32 -4.74
N GLU A 151 -18.42 -9.37 -4.85
CA GLU A 151 -18.35 -8.06 -4.20
C GLU A 151 -18.63 -8.17 -2.71
N VAL A 152 -19.62 -8.99 -2.34
CA VAL A 152 -19.94 -9.30 -0.94
C VAL A 152 -18.80 -10.10 -0.30
N GLU A 153 -18.27 -11.10 -1.00
CA GLU A 153 -17.12 -11.89 -0.56
C GLU A 153 -15.89 -11.00 -0.33
N TRP A 154 -15.61 -10.08 -1.25
CA TRP A 154 -14.53 -9.10 -1.09
C TRP A 154 -14.74 -8.21 0.14
N LEU A 155 -15.95 -7.68 0.34
CA LEU A 155 -16.29 -6.83 1.48
C LEU A 155 -16.00 -7.54 2.81
N PHE A 156 -16.49 -8.78 2.97
CA PHE A 156 -16.30 -9.53 4.22
C PHE A 156 -14.86 -10.08 4.40
N LYS A 157 -14.10 -10.23 3.32
CA LYS A 157 -12.64 -10.50 3.39
C LYS A 157 -11.85 -9.27 3.86
N ASN A 158 -12.30 -8.07 3.50
CA ASN A 158 -11.60 -6.81 3.74
C ASN A 158 -12.44 -5.81 4.57
N PRO A 159 -12.88 -6.16 5.80
CA PRO A 159 -13.79 -5.31 6.55
C PRO A 159 -13.16 -3.99 7.01
N ILE A 160 -11.86 -4.02 7.33
CA ILE A 160 -11.07 -2.86 7.74
C ILE A 160 -9.58 -3.19 7.62
N GLY A 161 -8.76 -2.17 7.33
CA GLY A 161 -7.31 -2.26 7.32
C GLY A 161 -6.69 -0.90 7.62
N ASP A 162 -5.43 -0.92 8.07
CA ASP A 162 -4.69 0.30 8.41
C ASP A 162 -4.37 1.14 7.16
N GLY A 163 -4.04 0.45 6.06
CA GLY A 163 -3.50 1.02 4.83
C GLY A 163 -4.43 1.99 4.10
N GLY A 164 -3.86 2.77 3.19
CA GLY A 164 -4.56 3.86 2.52
C GLY A 164 -3.72 4.55 1.46
N GLN A 165 -4.23 5.65 0.95
CA GLN A 165 -3.61 6.37 -0.16
C GLN A 165 -3.86 7.88 -0.07
N TRP A 166 -3.37 8.64 -1.04
CA TRP A 166 -3.40 10.10 -0.96
C TRP A 166 -4.80 10.71 -0.88
N THR A 167 -5.75 10.22 -1.66
CA THR A 167 -7.14 10.70 -1.64
C THR A 167 -7.78 10.44 -0.27
N THR A 168 -7.60 9.26 0.34
CA THR A 168 -8.10 9.01 1.70
C THR A 168 -7.44 9.91 2.74
N PHE A 169 -6.16 10.23 2.56
CA PHE A 169 -5.44 11.19 3.40
C PHE A 169 -5.99 12.60 3.25
N ALA A 170 -6.15 13.06 2.01
CA ALA A 170 -6.65 14.38 1.68
C ALA A 170 -8.07 14.60 2.19
N ASP A 171 -8.96 13.62 2.00
CA ASP A 171 -10.35 13.69 2.47
C ASP A 171 -10.43 13.69 4.00
N ASN A 172 -9.61 12.87 4.67
CA ASN A 172 -9.53 12.83 6.13
C ASN A 172 -9.04 14.17 6.71
N VAL A 173 -7.93 14.70 6.20
CA VAL A 173 -7.36 15.98 6.66
C VAL A 173 -8.29 17.15 6.35
N GLN A 174 -8.95 17.17 5.19
CA GLN A 174 -9.88 18.26 4.88
C GLN A 174 -11.14 18.24 5.75
N LYS A 175 -11.62 17.05 6.15
CA LYS A 175 -12.80 16.93 7.02
C LYS A 175 -12.47 17.19 8.49
N TYR A 176 -11.37 16.62 8.98
CA TYR A 176 -11.06 16.60 10.42
C TYR A 176 -9.91 17.52 10.82
N GLY A 177 -9.17 18.09 9.87
CA GLY A 177 -7.95 18.84 10.15
C GLY A 177 -6.80 17.95 10.60
N VAL A 178 -5.86 18.56 11.32
CA VAL A 178 -4.70 17.89 11.91
C VAL A 178 -4.44 18.48 13.30
N VAL A 179 -3.70 17.76 14.13
CA VAL A 179 -3.24 18.24 15.45
C VAL A 179 -1.75 17.92 15.61
N PRO A 180 -1.00 18.66 16.45
CA PRO A 180 0.37 18.30 16.76
C PRO A 180 0.41 17.01 17.59
N GLN A 181 1.51 16.26 17.52
CA GLN A 181 1.71 15.02 18.29
C GLN A 181 1.48 15.22 19.80
N SER A 182 1.77 16.40 20.34
CA SER A 182 1.53 16.73 21.75
C SER A 182 0.06 16.83 22.14
N ALA A 183 -0.85 17.12 21.20
CA ALA A 183 -2.29 17.23 21.46
C ALA A 183 -2.99 15.87 21.48
N MET A 184 -2.49 14.89 20.72
CA MET A 184 -2.96 13.50 20.77
C MET A 184 -1.77 12.55 20.57
N PRO A 185 -1.05 12.18 21.64
CA PRO A 185 0.11 11.31 21.55
C PRO A 185 -0.23 9.90 21.08
N ASP A 186 0.78 9.17 20.61
CA ASP A 186 0.65 7.74 20.34
C ASP A 186 0.30 6.94 21.60
N THR A 187 -0.43 5.84 21.37
CA THR A 187 -0.78 4.84 22.37
C THR A 187 -0.09 3.53 22.03
N TYR A 188 -0.13 2.55 22.94
CA TYR A 188 0.35 1.20 22.61
C TYR A 188 -0.34 0.63 21.36
N GLN A 189 -1.65 0.89 21.21
CA GLN A 189 -2.43 0.33 20.10
C GLN A 189 -2.18 1.08 18.78
N SER A 190 -1.85 2.37 18.81
CA SER A 190 -1.46 3.08 17.58
C SER A 190 -0.12 2.57 17.05
N GLU A 191 0.80 2.18 17.92
CA GLU A 191 2.09 1.57 17.54
C GLU A 191 2.02 0.06 17.24
N ASN A 192 0.92 -0.62 17.60
CA ASN A 192 0.74 -2.08 17.50
C ASN A 192 -0.72 -2.44 17.15
N THR A 193 -1.13 -2.15 15.92
CA THR A 193 -2.55 -2.15 15.50
C THR A 193 -3.17 -3.53 15.30
N ALA A 194 -2.36 -4.58 15.13
CA ALA A 194 -2.83 -5.92 14.71
C ALA A 194 -4.01 -6.47 15.53
N MET A 195 -4.00 -6.28 16.86
CA MET A 195 -5.07 -6.79 17.72
C MET A 195 -6.35 -5.93 17.62
N ILE A 196 -6.22 -4.60 17.64
CA ILE A 196 -7.40 -3.72 17.52
C ILE A 196 -8.04 -3.87 16.14
N SER A 197 -7.26 -3.91 15.05
CA SER A 197 -7.76 -4.11 13.69
C SER A 197 -8.47 -5.47 13.56
N LYS A 198 -7.97 -6.52 14.21
CA LYS A 198 -8.64 -7.84 14.27
C LYS A 198 -9.99 -7.79 15.00
N LEU A 199 -10.08 -7.05 16.10
CA LEU A 199 -11.33 -6.91 16.86
C LEU A 199 -12.36 -6.05 16.13
N LEU A 200 -11.94 -4.92 15.54
CA LEU A 200 -12.78 -4.09 14.68
C LEU A 200 -13.30 -4.90 13.49
N ALA A 201 -12.42 -5.62 12.79
CA ALA A 201 -12.78 -6.51 11.69
C ALA A 201 -13.76 -7.62 12.12
N ARG A 202 -13.68 -8.10 13.37
CA ARG A 202 -14.65 -9.07 13.90
C ARG A 202 -16.01 -8.43 14.08
N LYS A 203 -16.07 -7.27 14.76
CA LYS A 203 -17.32 -6.57 15.04
C LYS A 203 -17.99 -6.11 13.74
N LEU A 204 -17.24 -5.56 12.79
CA LEU A 204 -17.75 -5.18 11.47
C LEU A 204 -18.32 -6.36 10.70
N ARG A 205 -17.73 -7.56 10.77
CA ARG A 205 -18.33 -8.74 10.12
C ARG A 205 -19.67 -9.14 10.75
N GLU A 206 -19.78 -9.04 12.07
CA GLU A 206 -21.04 -9.28 12.80
C GLU A 206 -22.09 -8.24 12.39
N ASP A 207 -21.75 -6.96 12.50
CA ASP A 207 -22.63 -5.83 12.16
C ASP A 207 -23.00 -5.84 10.67
N GLY A 208 -22.08 -6.23 9.80
CA GLY A 208 -22.30 -6.38 8.36
C GLY A 208 -23.34 -7.45 8.04
N LEU A 209 -23.35 -8.58 8.76
CA LEU A 209 -24.40 -9.60 8.61
C LEU A 209 -25.74 -9.07 9.12
N GLU A 210 -25.74 -8.44 10.30
CA GLU A 210 -26.93 -7.91 10.94
C GLU A 210 -27.58 -6.80 10.10
N ILE A 211 -26.80 -5.80 9.65
CA ILE A 211 -27.32 -4.66 8.90
C ILE A 211 -27.91 -5.11 7.57
N ARG A 212 -27.32 -6.11 6.90
CA ARG A 212 -27.89 -6.70 5.69
C ARG A 212 -29.26 -7.32 5.94
N MET A 213 -29.44 -8.05 7.05
CA MET A 213 -30.75 -8.58 7.43
C MET A 213 -31.75 -7.46 7.76
N ILE A 214 -31.32 -6.45 8.51
CA ILE A 214 -32.13 -5.27 8.86
C ILE A 214 -32.58 -4.52 7.61
N THR A 215 -31.69 -4.31 6.63
CA THR A 215 -31.99 -3.66 5.35
C THR A 215 -33.12 -4.36 4.61
N LEU A 216 -33.11 -5.71 4.57
CA LEU A 216 -34.12 -6.53 3.90
C LEU A 216 -35.41 -6.72 4.72
N SER A 217 -35.40 -6.34 6.00
CA SER A 217 -36.55 -6.49 6.89
C SER A 217 -37.64 -5.44 6.62
N ARG A 218 -38.82 -5.67 7.21
CA ARG A 218 -39.94 -4.72 7.23
C ARG A 218 -39.86 -3.70 8.38
N MET A 219 -38.70 -3.57 9.03
CA MET A 219 -38.50 -2.57 10.08
C MET A 219 -38.69 -1.15 9.52
N ALA A 220 -39.16 -0.23 10.36
CA ALA A 220 -39.23 1.19 10.02
C ALA A 220 -37.82 1.77 9.76
N GLU A 221 -37.69 2.70 8.82
CA GLU A 221 -36.39 3.27 8.42
C GLU A 221 -35.68 3.98 9.58
N GLU A 222 -36.42 4.57 10.52
CA GLU A 222 -35.85 5.15 11.73
C GLU A 222 -35.15 4.08 12.59
N LYS A 223 -35.71 2.87 12.66
CA LYS A 223 -35.10 1.75 13.39
C LYS A 223 -33.89 1.18 12.69
N LYS A 224 -33.85 1.20 11.35
CA LYS A 224 -32.65 0.81 10.58
C LYS A 224 -31.52 1.82 10.82
N THR A 225 -31.87 3.10 10.83
CA THR A 225 -30.92 4.20 11.10
C THR A 225 -30.38 4.12 12.53
N GLU A 226 -31.24 3.86 13.52
CA GLU A 226 -30.86 3.65 14.93
C GLU A 226 -29.92 2.45 15.09
N ALA A 227 -30.17 1.34 14.38
CA ALA A 227 -29.29 0.18 14.41
C ALA A 227 -27.88 0.51 13.90
N LYS A 228 -27.77 1.17 12.73
CA LYS A 228 -26.48 1.60 12.19
C LYS A 228 -25.76 2.57 13.15
N PHE A 229 -26.50 3.50 13.76
CA PHE A 229 -25.94 4.43 14.75
C PHE A 229 -25.32 3.68 15.93
N ASN A 230 -26.02 2.69 16.48
CA ASN A 230 -25.51 1.89 17.60
C ASN A 230 -24.26 1.07 17.21
N MET A 231 -24.24 0.49 16.00
CA MET A 231 -23.06 -0.19 15.46
C MET A 231 -21.85 0.76 15.39
N LEU A 232 -22.04 1.98 14.88
CA LEU A 232 -20.98 2.99 14.85
C LEU A 232 -20.58 3.46 16.26
N ALA A 233 -21.52 3.58 17.19
CA ALA A 233 -21.21 3.94 18.58
C ALA A 233 -20.29 2.90 19.25
N ASP A 234 -20.50 1.60 18.97
CA ASP A 234 -19.61 0.53 19.43
C ASP A 234 -18.21 0.65 18.81
N ILE A 235 -18.11 0.93 17.51
CA ILE A 235 -16.82 1.16 16.84
C ILE A 235 -16.10 2.38 17.43
N TYR A 236 -16.79 3.51 17.61
CA TYR A 236 -16.23 4.71 18.24
C TYR A 236 -15.70 4.40 19.65
N ARG A 237 -16.48 3.66 20.45
CA ARG A 237 -16.06 3.22 21.79
C ARG A 237 -14.78 2.39 21.74
N MET A 238 -14.67 1.44 20.80
CA MET A 238 -13.47 0.62 20.63
C MET A 238 -12.24 1.47 20.27
N LEU A 239 -12.41 2.43 19.35
CA LEU A 239 -11.34 3.35 18.93
C LEU A 239 -10.94 4.30 20.07
N ALA A 240 -11.89 4.92 20.77
CA ALA A 240 -11.59 5.85 21.85
C ALA A 240 -10.87 5.18 23.03
N LEU A 241 -11.26 3.94 23.37
CA LEU A 241 -10.59 3.15 24.42
C LEU A 241 -9.19 2.67 24.02
N SER A 242 -8.89 2.57 22.72
CA SER A 242 -7.61 2.06 22.23
C SER A 242 -6.62 3.16 21.85
N LEU A 243 -7.11 4.25 21.24
CA LEU A 243 -6.32 5.33 20.65
C LEU A 243 -6.42 6.65 21.44
N GLY A 244 -7.36 6.75 22.39
CA GLY A 244 -7.74 8.01 23.02
C GLY A 244 -8.87 8.72 22.27
N GLU A 245 -9.55 9.64 22.95
CA GLU A 245 -10.59 10.46 22.35
C GLU A 245 -9.96 11.63 21.55
N PRO A 246 -10.35 11.85 20.29
CA PRO A 246 -9.83 12.98 19.51
C PRO A 246 -10.18 14.34 20.16
N PRO A 247 -9.20 15.25 20.35
CA PRO A 247 -9.47 16.55 20.96
C PRO A 247 -10.35 17.43 20.05
N LEU A 248 -11.28 18.16 20.67
CA LEU A 248 -12.09 19.19 20.00
C LEU A 248 -11.34 20.53 19.89
N ASP A 249 -10.56 20.84 20.92
CA ASP A 249 -9.62 21.95 20.98
C ASP A 249 -8.36 21.56 21.75
N PHE A 250 -7.27 22.29 21.52
CA PHE A 250 -6.00 22.10 22.20
C PHE A 250 -5.20 23.39 22.22
N VAL A 251 -4.31 23.53 23.21
CA VAL A 251 -3.33 24.62 23.26
C VAL A 251 -2.06 24.17 22.57
N TRP A 252 -1.55 24.97 21.63
CA TRP A 252 -0.24 24.75 21.01
C TRP A 252 0.72 25.87 21.38
N GLN A 253 1.92 25.45 21.76
CA GLN A 253 3.07 26.30 22.07
C GLN A 253 4.32 25.58 21.58
N TYR A 254 5.27 26.33 21.00
CA TYR A 254 6.50 25.76 20.44
C TYR A 254 7.73 26.60 20.80
N ILE A 255 8.90 26.00 20.61
CA ILE A 255 10.19 26.68 20.70
C ILE A 255 10.78 26.71 19.29
N ASP A 256 11.09 27.89 18.78
CA ASP A 256 11.72 28.04 17.47
C ASP A 256 13.23 27.70 17.50
N ALA A 257 13.86 27.70 16.33
CA ALA A 257 15.28 27.36 16.20
C ALA A 257 16.23 28.34 16.92
N ASP A 258 15.76 29.54 17.26
CA ASP A 258 16.51 30.56 18.00
C ASP A 258 16.30 30.42 19.52
N GLY A 259 15.50 29.44 19.97
CA GLY A 259 15.21 29.17 21.38
C GLY A 259 14.10 30.03 21.96
N LYS A 260 13.35 30.77 21.12
CA LYS A 260 12.23 31.61 21.57
C LYS A 260 10.97 30.78 21.71
N ILE A 261 10.30 30.92 22.85
CA ILE A 261 9.00 30.28 23.12
C ILE A 261 7.88 31.13 22.51
N SER A 262 6.96 30.49 21.78
CA SER A 262 5.76 31.15 21.26
C SER A 262 4.77 31.49 22.37
N GLU A 263 3.85 32.42 22.11
CA GLU A 263 2.65 32.54 22.94
C GLU A 263 1.79 31.26 22.78
N PRO A 264 1.10 30.82 23.84
CA PRO A 264 0.15 29.71 23.75
C PRO A 264 -1.13 30.17 23.04
N ASN A 265 -1.53 29.43 22.02
CA ASN A 265 -2.78 29.67 21.29
C ASN A 265 -3.66 28.42 21.34
N THR A 266 -4.98 28.62 21.49
CA THR A 266 -5.96 27.53 21.43
C THR A 266 -6.47 27.36 20.01
N TYR A 267 -6.45 26.14 19.51
CA TYR A 267 -6.90 25.78 18.18
C TYR A 267 -7.94 24.66 18.23
N THR A 268 -8.88 24.68 17.29
CA THR A 268 -9.53 23.45 16.84
C THR A 268 -8.64 22.77 15.79
N PRO A 269 -8.78 21.46 15.53
CA PRO A 269 -8.01 20.75 14.50
C PRO A 269 -8.08 21.38 13.09
N GLN A 270 -9.26 21.89 12.70
CA GLN A 270 -9.43 22.58 11.42
C GLN A 270 -8.73 23.94 11.40
N ALA A 271 -8.94 24.77 12.44
CA ALA A 271 -8.29 26.08 12.52
C ALA A 271 -6.76 25.96 12.56
N PHE A 272 -6.25 24.91 13.23
CA PHE A 272 -4.83 24.59 13.21
C PHE A 272 -4.36 24.32 11.78
N TYR A 273 -4.99 23.37 11.08
CA TYR A 273 -4.64 23.03 9.70
C TYR A 273 -4.61 24.25 8.76
N ASP A 274 -5.66 25.07 8.80
CA ASP A 274 -5.80 26.27 7.97
C ASP A 274 -4.69 27.29 8.26
N GLU A 275 -4.33 27.47 9.54
CA GLU A 275 -3.28 28.40 9.92
C GLU A 275 -1.88 27.86 9.59
N ILE A 276 -1.57 26.60 9.94
CA ILE A 276 -0.18 26.12 9.88
C ILE A 276 0.24 25.61 8.50
N ILE A 277 -0.70 25.13 7.69
CA ILE A 277 -0.45 24.60 6.33
C ILE A 277 -1.30 25.33 5.30
N GLY A 278 -2.64 25.29 5.44
CA GLY A 278 -3.58 26.00 4.56
C GLY A 278 -3.53 25.62 3.08
N VAL A 279 -3.01 24.43 2.75
CA VAL A 279 -2.84 23.98 1.36
C VAL A 279 -4.04 23.16 0.92
N ASN A 280 -4.58 23.44 -0.27
CA ASN A 280 -5.63 22.59 -0.84
C ASN A 280 -5.04 21.25 -1.33
N LEU A 281 -5.26 20.17 -0.56
CA LEU A 281 -4.77 18.83 -0.95
C LEU A 281 -5.40 18.28 -2.24
N LYS A 282 -6.49 18.89 -2.76
CA LYS A 282 -7.05 18.57 -4.08
C LYS A 282 -6.22 19.11 -5.25
N ASP A 283 -5.22 19.96 -4.99
CA ASP A 283 -4.26 20.43 -5.99
C ASP A 283 -3.12 19.46 -6.24
N TYR A 284 -3.17 18.29 -5.61
CA TYR A 284 -2.24 17.20 -5.80
C TYR A 284 -2.91 16.08 -6.58
N VAL A 285 -2.20 15.56 -7.58
CA VAL A 285 -2.70 14.54 -8.51
C VAL A 285 -1.86 13.29 -8.35
N MET A 286 -2.53 12.15 -8.28
CA MET A 286 -1.87 10.86 -8.24
C MET A 286 -1.56 10.38 -9.66
N PHE A 287 -0.29 10.05 -9.87
CA PHE A 287 0.21 9.40 -11.07
C PHE A 287 0.63 7.98 -10.73
N MET A 288 0.43 7.07 -11.68
CA MET A 288 0.93 5.72 -11.59
C MET A 288 1.67 5.33 -12.86
N ASN A 289 2.59 4.38 -12.73
CA ASN A 289 3.09 3.63 -13.86
C ASN A 289 2.61 2.19 -13.78
N ASP A 290 1.53 1.93 -14.50
CA ASP A 290 0.92 0.62 -14.65
C ASP A 290 1.00 0.15 -16.12
N PRO A 291 2.00 -0.67 -16.49
CA PRO A 291 2.12 -1.22 -17.83
C PRO A 291 1.09 -2.31 -18.15
N THR A 292 0.22 -2.70 -17.21
CA THR A 292 -0.88 -3.64 -17.48
C THR A 292 -2.06 -2.96 -18.19
N ARG A 293 -2.11 -1.63 -18.17
CA ARG A 293 -3.18 -0.79 -18.70
C ARG A 293 -2.64 0.25 -19.69
N GLU A 294 -3.56 0.86 -20.44
CA GLU A 294 -3.22 1.93 -21.36
C GLU A 294 -2.72 3.16 -20.59
N TYR A 295 -1.68 3.81 -21.12
CA TYR A 295 -1.20 5.09 -20.61
C TYR A 295 -2.11 6.23 -21.08
N HIS A 296 -1.98 7.38 -20.41
CA HIS A 296 -2.76 8.60 -20.66
C HIS A 296 -4.27 8.43 -20.46
N GLN A 297 -4.64 7.57 -19.52
CA GLN A 297 -6.02 7.32 -19.12
C GLN A 297 -6.20 7.61 -17.64
N LEU A 298 -7.44 7.98 -17.28
CA LEU A 298 -7.87 8.15 -15.90
C LEU A 298 -8.51 6.85 -15.40
N TYR A 299 -8.02 6.34 -14.28
CA TYR A 299 -8.57 5.15 -13.62
C TYR A 299 -9.11 5.50 -12.25
N GLU A 300 -10.12 4.75 -11.81
CA GLU A 300 -10.71 4.87 -10.48
C GLU A 300 -10.94 3.48 -9.90
N ILE A 301 -10.55 3.22 -8.65
CA ILE A 301 -10.76 1.93 -7.99
C ILE A 301 -12.00 2.00 -7.11
N GLN A 302 -13.00 1.19 -7.42
CA GLN A 302 -14.26 1.16 -6.69
C GLN A 302 -14.03 0.82 -5.20
N TYR A 303 -14.69 1.58 -4.32
CA TYR A 303 -14.65 1.42 -2.86
C TYR A 303 -13.29 1.66 -2.19
N ASP A 304 -12.25 2.03 -2.94
CA ASP A 304 -10.96 2.41 -2.38
C ASP A 304 -11.01 3.85 -1.86
N ARG A 305 -11.68 4.02 -0.73
CA ARG A 305 -11.81 5.28 0.01
C ARG A 305 -12.08 5.00 1.49
N ASN A 306 -12.07 6.03 2.32
CA ASN A 306 -12.48 5.95 3.72
C ASN A 306 -13.86 6.60 3.93
N LEU A 307 -14.04 7.84 3.50
CA LEU A 307 -15.30 8.58 3.63
C LEU A 307 -16.33 8.10 2.58
N VAL A 308 -17.59 8.02 2.97
CA VAL A 308 -18.71 7.65 2.08
C VAL A 308 -18.92 8.73 1.00
N GLU A 309 -18.78 9.99 1.37
CA GLU A 309 -18.81 11.15 0.50
C GLU A 309 -17.46 11.46 -0.18
N GLY A 310 -16.40 10.76 0.24
CA GLY A 310 -15.04 10.95 -0.25
C GLY A 310 -14.81 10.41 -1.66
N GLY A 311 -13.67 10.77 -2.22
CA GLY A 311 -13.20 10.27 -3.51
C GLY A 311 -12.64 8.87 -3.41
N ASN A 312 -13.01 8.00 -4.34
CA ASN A 312 -12.24 6.79 -4.59
C ASN A 312 -10.81 7.17 -5.01
N TRP A 313 -9.88 6.25 -4.82
CA TRP A 313 -8.58 6.30 -5.47
C TRP A 313 -8.77 6.52 -6.96
N LYS A 314 -8.31 7.68 -7.43
CA LYS A 314 -8.26 8.08 -8.82
C LYS A 314 -6.84 8.43 -9.24
N TYR A 315 -6.39 7.94 -10.38
CA TYR A 315 -5.02 8.18 -10.86
C TYR A 315 -4.93 8.32 -12.37
N ILE A 316 -3.94 9.09 -12.82
CA ILE A 316 -3.53 9.14 -14.22
C ILE A 316 -2.42 8.11 -14.43
N ASN A 317 -2.61 7.18 -15.36
CA ASN A 317 -1.56 6.21 -15.72
C ASN A 317 -0.62 6.82 -16.75
N LEU A 318 0.69 6.87 -16.50
CA LEU A 318 1.71 7.45 -17.39
C LEU A 318 2.99 6.61 -17.50
N PRO A 319 3.76 6.78 -18.58
CA PRO A 319 5.14 6.30 -18.65
C PRO A 319 6.02 6.94 -17.57
N ASN A 320 7.01 6.20 -17.08
CA ASN A 320 7.92 6.70 -16.03
C ASN A 320 8.69 7.96 -16.45
N ASP A 321 9.06 8.09 -17.72
CA ASP A 321 9.84 9.23 -18.21
C ASP A 321 9.10 10.56 -17.99
N GLU A 322 7.79 10.60 -18.25
CA GLU A 322 6.97 11.79 -18.00
C GLU A 322 6.80 12.06 -16.50
N ILE A 323 6.54 11.01 -15.72
CA ILE A 323 6.39 11.11 -14.27
C ILE A 323 7.68 11.66 -13.63
N LYS A 324 8.85 11.20 -14.09
CA LYS A 324 10.17 11.62 -13.60
C LYS A 324 10.44 13.09 -13.88
N GLU A 325 10.03 13.62 -15.03
CA GLU A 325 10.19 15.05 -15.31
C GLU A 325 9.34 15.92 -14.36
N PHE A 326 8.10 15.51 -14.07
CA PHE A 326 7.26 16.22 -13.09
C PHE A 326 7.84 16.11 -11.68
N ALA A 327 8.34 14.93 -11.29
CA ALA A 327 8.97 14.73 -10.00
C ALA A 327 10.23 15.59 -9.83
N LYS A 328 11.08 15.63 -10.86
CA LYS A 328 12.28 16.48 -10.92
C LYS A 328 11.92 17.96 -10.77
N ALA A 329 10.87 18.43 -11.44
CA ALA A 329 10.40 19.81 -11.32
C ALA A 329 9.97 20.15 -9.87
N SER A 330 9.27 19.24 -9.19
CA SER A 330 8.90 19.41 -7.77
C SER A 330 10.12 19.47 -6.85
N ILE A 331 11.10 18.58 -7.04
CA ILE A 331 12.33 18.57 -6.23
C ILE A 331 13.17 19.83 -6.47
N LEU A 332 13.27 20.31 -7.71
CA LEU A 332 13.94 21.58 -8.02
C LEU A 332 13.29 22.77 -7.31
N ALA A 333 11.96 22.72 -7.11
CA ALA A 333 11.21 23.69 -6.35
C ALA A 333 11.20 23.44 -4.83
N ARG A 334 11.95 22.43 -4.35
CA ARG A 334 12.06 22.04 -2.94
C ARG A 334 10.75 21.56 -2.31
N GLU A 335 9.89 20.91 -3.09
CA GLU A 335 8.65 20.31 -2.59
C GLU A 335 8.73 18.78 -2.58
N ALA A 336 8.54 18.20 -1.39
CA ALA A 336 8.52 16.76 -1.19
C ALA A 336 7.23 16.16 -1.79
N MET A 337 7.31 14.90 -2.22
CA MET A 337 6.18 14.21 -2.82
C MET A 337 5.88 12.91 -2.09
N TYR A 338 4.61 12.55 -1.97
CA TYR A 338 4.25 11.18 -1.60
C TYR A 338 4.67 10.26 -2.73
N PHE A 339 5.36 9.18 -2.38
CA PHE A 339 5.82 8.15 -3.29
C PHE A 339 5.47 6.77 -2.75
N SER A 340 5.19 5.81 -3.62
CA SER A 340 5.01 4.43 -3.20
C SER A 340 5.58 3.45 -4.21
N CYS A 341 6.01 2.31 -3.68
CA CYS A 341 6.74 1.33 -4.44
C CYS A 341 6.60 -0.08 -3.84
N ASP A 342 7.22 -1.05 -4.50
CA ASP A 342 7.47 -2.37 -3.93
C ASP A 342 8.83 -2.38 -3.21
N VAL A 343 8.88 -1.83 -1.99
CA VAL A 343 10.13 -1.55 -1.28
C VAL A 343 10.94 -2.81 -0.94
N GLY A 344 10.30 -3.99 -0.89
CA GLY A 344 10.98 -5.25 -0.58
C GLY A 344 11.88 -5.76 -1.70
N LYS A 345 11.66 -5.30 -2.94
CA LYS A 345 12.41 -5.76 -4.11
C LYS A 345 13.76 -5.09 -4.18
N GLN A 346 14.82 -5.89 -4.25
CA GLN A 346 16.18 -5.40 -4.47
C GLN A 346 16.63 -4.31 -3.45
N LEU A 347 16.07 -4.34 -2.24
CA LEU A 347 16.46 -3.47 -1.12
C LEU A 347 17.65 -4.06 -0.36
N ASN A 348 18.74 -3.30 -0.31
CA ASN A 348 19.80 -3.48 0.66
C ASN A 348 19.61 -2.46 1.80
N ILE A 349 19.14 -2.95 2.94
CA ILE A 349 18.82 -2.10 4.10
C ILE A 349 20.05 -1.65 4.88
N GLU A 350 21.17 -2.38 4.77
CA GLU A 350 22.43 -2.04 5.45
C GLU A 350 23.04 -0.77 4.81
N ASP A 351 23.06 -0.72 3.48
CA ASP A 351 23.54 0.45 2.74
C ASP A 351 22.43 1.49 2.46
N GLY A 352 21.17 1.13 2.72
CA GLY A 352 20.01 1.96 2.43
C GLY A 352 19.76 2.17 0.95
N THR A 353 20.08 1.20 0.09
CA THR A 353 19.97 1.34 -1.37
C THR A 353 18.85 0.51 -1.98
N LEU A 354 18.20 1.09 -2.98
CA LEU A 354 17.20 0.46 -3.85
C LEU A 354 17.76 0.46 -5.29
N ASP A 355 18.37 -0.65 -5.67
CA ASP A 355 19.06 -0.84 -6.95
C ASP A 355 18.78 -2.23 -7.50
N VAL A 356 18.32 -2.32 -8.75
CA VAL A 356 18.01 -3.59 -9.44
C VAL A 356 19.18 -4.59 -9.43
N ASN A 357 20.40 -4.10 -9.22
CA ASN A 357 21.63 -4.87 -9.19
C ASN A 357 22.09 -5.27 -7.78
N ASN A 358 21.34 -4.99 -6.71
CA ASN A 358 21.76 -5.33 -5.34
C ASN A 358 21.91 -6.84 -5.12
N TYR A 359 21.06 -7.66 -5.74
CA TYR A 359 21.07 -9.11 -5.60
C TYR A 359 20.98 -9.85 -6.94
N GLN A 360 21.89 -10.81 -7.15
CA GLN A 360 22.00 -11.62 -8.37
C GLN A 360 21.44 -13.04 -8.17
N TYR A 361 20.15 -13.16 -7.88
CA TYR A 361 19.50 -14.47 -7.71
C TYR A 361 19.62 -15.37 -8.94
N ASN A 362 19.60 -14.78 -10.15
CA ASN A 362 19.78 -15.53 -11.40
C ASN A 362 21.14 -16.25 -11.43
N ASN A 363 22.21 -15.56 -11.03
CA ASN A 363 23.56 -16.11 -11.03
C ASN A 363 23.74 -17.15 -9.92
N LEU A 364 23.14 -16.92 -8.75
CA LEU A 364 23.24 -17.83 -7.61
C LEU A 364 22.64 -19.21 -7.92
N PHE A 365 21.46 -19.23 -8.57
CA PHE A 365 20.76 -20.49 -8.90
C PHE A 365 21.06 -21.01 -10.30
N GLY A 366 21.62 -20.19 -11.19
CA GLY A 366 21.70 -20.51 -12.62
C GLY A 366 20.31 -20.63 -13.27
N VAL A 367 19.32 -19.89 -12.76
CA VAL A 367 17.92 -19.90 -13.20
C VAL A 367 17.48 -18.47 -13.48
N GLU A 368 16.88 -18.24 -14.64
CA GLU A 368 16.45 -16.89 -15.03
C GLU A 368 15.09 -16.52 -14.40
N PHE A 369 15.07 -15.41 -13.66
CA PHE A 369 13.85 -14.77 -13.17
C PHE A 369 13.55 -13.51 -14.03
N GLY A 370 13.01 -13.71 -15.24
CA GLY A 370 12.93 -12.68 -16.29
C GLY A 370 11.57 -11.99 -16.49
N MET A 371 10.68 -11.97 -15.49
CA MET A 371 9.39 -11.28 -15.64
C MET A 371 9.58 -9.77 -15.72
N ASP A 372 8.99 -9.14 -16.73
CA ASP A 372 8.87 -7.68 -16.82
C ASP A 372 7.86 -7.14 -15.80
N LYS A 373 7.79 -5.82 -15.65
CA LYS A 373 6.89 -5.18 -14.68
C LYS A 373 5.42 -5.54 -14.92
N ARG A 374 5.00 -5.65 -16.18
CA ARG A 374 3.63 -6.04 -16.54
C ARG A 374 3.31 -7.45 -16.04
N GLY A 375 4.18 -8.42 -16.33
CA GLY A 375 4.05 -9.80 -15.88
C GLY A 375 4.02 -9.90 -14.37
N ARG A 376 4.95 -9.23 -13.68
CA ARG A 376 5.02 -9.25 -12.20
C ARG A 376 3.72 -8.75 -11.55
N ILE A 377 3.10 -7.71 -12.09
CA ILE A 377 1.81 -7.21 -11.60
C ILE A 377 0.69 -8.21 -11.87
N GLN A 378 0.59 -8.71 -13.11
CA GLN A 378 -0.50 -9.63 -13.50
C GLN A 378 -0.46 -10.97 -12.77
N THR A 379 0.72 -11.39 -12.30
CA THR A 379 0.91 -12.63 -11.54
C THR A 379 1.03 -12.40 -10.03
N PHE A 380 0.75 -11.19 -9.53
CA PHE A 380 0.83 -10.84 -8.10
C PHE A 380 2.23 -11.01 -7.49
N GLU A 381 3.29 -10.94 -8.28
CA GLU A 381 4.68 -11.01 -7.80
C GLU A 381 5.17 -9.66 -7.26
N SER A 382 4.66 -8.56 -7.83
CA SER A 382 4.97 -7.19 -7.42
C SER A 382 3.74 -6.29 -7.46
N GLY A 383 3.64 -5.41 -6.48
CA GLY A 383 2.56 -4.42 -6.31
C GLY A 383 3.02 -3.33 -5.34
N SER A 384 2.24 -2.25 -5.19
CA SER A 384 2.57 -1.23 -4.19
C SER A 384 2.48 -1.83 -2.78
N THR A 385 3.56 -1.78 -2.02
CA THR A 385 3.64 -2.35 -0.66
C THR A 385 3.95 -1.32 0.42
N HIS A 386 4.55 -0.17 0.06
CA HIS A 386 4.97 0.83 1.05
C HIS A 386 4.96 2.26 0.49
N GLY A 387 4.55 3.21 1.32
CA GLY A 387 4.61 4.66 1.07
C GLY A 387 5.82 5.29 1.75
N MET A 388 6.49 6.23 1.05
CA MET A 388 7.63 7.02 1.52
C MET A 388 7.58 8.41 0.91
N SER A 389 8.35 9.37 1.46
CA SER A 389 8.42 10.71 0.88
C SER A 389 9.61 10.83 -0.07
N LEU A 390 9.39 11.21 -1.32
CA LEU A 390 10.45 11.58 -2.26
C LEU A 390 10.92 13.01 -1.95
N VAL A 391 12.18 13.13 -1.50
CA VAL A 391 12.74 14.36 -0.91
C VAL A 391 14.02 14.82 -1.60
N GLY A 392 14.53 14.09 -2.59
CA GLY A 392 15.74 14.51 -3.28
C GLY A 392 15.96 13.82 -4.61
N ALA A 393 16.81 14.43 -5.42
CA ALA A 393 17.25 13.93 -6.70
C ALA A 393 18.70 14.36 -6.92
N ASN A 394 19.49 13.48 -7.53
CA ASN A 394 20.80 13.83 -8.03
C ASN A 394 20.70 14.09 -9.53
N ILE A 395 20.84 15.34 -9.91
CA ILE A 395 20.72 15.83 -11.28
C ILE A 395 22.15 16.02 -11.82
N LEU A 396 22.47 15.26 -12.86
CA LEU A 396 23.75 15.31 -13.54
C LEU A 396 23.90 16.58 -14.38
N GLN A 397 25.12 16.85 -14.85
CA GLN A 397 25.42 18.02 -15.68
C GLN A 397 24.62 18.06 -16.99
N ASP A 398 24.24 16.90 -17.53
CA ASP A 398 23.40 16.78 -18.73
C ASP A 398 21.89 16.93 -18.42
N GLY A 399 21.54 17.17 -17.16
CA GLY A 399 20.17 17.35 -16.69
C GLY A 399 19.44 16.04 -16.37
N LYS A 400 20.05 14.86 -16.55
CA LYS A 400 19.43 13.58 -16.20
C LYS A 400 19.48 13.33 -14.69
N VAL A 401 18.51 12.57 -14.21
CA VAL A 401 18.51 12.07 -12.82
C VAL A 401 19.06 10.64 -12.82
N ASP A 402 20.10 10.38 -12.03
CA ASP A 402 20.65 9.02 -11.86
C ASP A 402 20.11 8.31 -10.62
N LYS A 403 19.71 9.07 -9.59
CA LYS A 403 19.13 8.56 -8.35
C LYS A 403 18.27 9.59 -7.61
N TRP A 404 17.43 9.05 -6.74
CA TRP A 404 16.38 9.70 -5.99
C TRP A 404 16.56 9.40 -4.49
N GLN A 405 16.19 10.35 -3.63
CA GLN A 405 16.26 10.17 -2.17
C GLN A 405 14.86 10.03 -1.59
N LEU A 406 14.63 8.95 -0.85
CA LEU A 406 13.38 8.71 -0.12
C LEU A 406 13.61 8.91 1.39
N GLU A 407 12.74 9.67 2.05
CA GLU A 407 12.60 9.67 3.51
C GLU A 407 11.63 8.55 3.90
N ASN A 408 12.12 7.63 4.72
CA ASN A 408 11.34 6.48 5.18
C ASN A 408 10.80 6.71 6.61
N SER A 409 9.86 5.86 7.04
CA SER A 409 9.15 5.93 8.32
C SER A 409 9.52 4.78 9.26
N TRP A 410 10.77 4.30 9.22
CA TRP A 410 11.28 3.21 10.06
C TRP A 410 12.26 3.67 11.15
N GLY A 411 12.35 4.98 11.38
CA GLY A 411 13.32 5.59 12.29
C GLY A 411 14.72 5.79 11.69
N ALA A 412 15.54 6.57 12.38
CA ALA A 412 16.87 6.98 11.90
C ALA A 412 17.92 5.86 11.90
N ASP A 413 17.70 4.74 12.58
CA ASP A 413 18.67 3.63 12.66
C ASP A 413 18.65 2.71 11.42
N LYS A 414 17.81 3.00 10.43
CA LYS A 414 17.63 2.20 9.21
C LYS A 414 18.12 2.96 7.97
N GLY A 415 18.75 2.24 7.04
CA GLY A 415 19.32 2.84 5.84
C GLY A 415 20.38 3.90 6.18
N ASP A 416 20.40 5.00 5.42
CA ASP A 416 21.25 6.14 5.73
C ASP A 416 20.50 7.15 6.59
N LYS A 417 20.54 6.95 7.91
CA LYS A 417 19.89 7.84 8.89
C LYS A 417 18.39 8.02 8.66
N GLY A 418 17.69 6.95 8.26
CA GLY A 418 16.26 6.96 7.93
C GLY A 418 15.94 7.22 6.46
N TYR A 419 16.94 7.48 5.63
CA TYR A 419 16.77 7.68 4.19
C TYR A 419 17.15 6.44 3.39
N LEU A 420 16.57 6.32 2.20
CA LEU A 420 16.94 5.36 1.17
C LEU A 420 17.37 6.08 -0.12
N THR A 421 18.37 5.52 -0.79
CA THR A 421 18.83 5.97 -2.11
C THR A 421 18.30 5.02 -3.18
N MET A 422 17.43 5.52 -4.04
CA MET A 422 16.79 4.79 -5.11
C MET A 422 17.40 5.14 -6.47
N THR A 423 17.98 4.16 -7.16
CA THR A 423 18.47 4.38 -8.53
C THR A 423 17.33 4.65 -9.50
N ASP A 424 17.62 5.38 -10.57
CA ASP A 424 16.62 5.67 -11.61
C ASP A 424 16.10 4.42 -12.34
N ALA A 425 16.94 3.38 -12.43
CA ALA A 425 16.56 2.06 -12.95
C ALA A 425 15.58 1.34 -12.00
N TRP A 426 15.81 1.40 -10.68
CA TRP A 426 14.89 0.82 -9.71
C TRP A 426 13.54 1.53 -9.71
N PHE A 427 13.52 2.86 -9.87
CA PHE A 427 12.29 3.63 -10.06
C PHE A 427 11.45 3.02 -11.19
N ASN A 428 12.06 2.70 -12.33
CA ASN A 428 11.31 2.15 -13.47
C ASN A 428 10.57 0.86 -13.13
N GLU A 429 11.26 -0.04 -12.44
CA GLU A 429 10.79 -1.40 -12.18
C GLU A 429 9.80 -1.51 -11.03
N PHE A 430 9.94 -0.69 -9.99
CA PHE A 430 9.25 -0.90 -8.71
C PHE A 430 8.51 0.33 -8.16
N MET A 431 8.52 1.49 -8.84
CA MET A 431 7.60 2.59 -8.54
C MET A 431 6.17 2.23 -8.94
N PHE A 432 5.19 2.57 -8.11
CA PHE A 432 3.77 2.38 -8.43
C PHE A 432 2.97 3.68 -8.41
N ARG A 433 3.16 4.53 -7.40
CA ARG A 433 2.41 5.79 -7.27
C ARG A 433 3.33 6.93 -6.90
N ILE A 434 3.02 8.12 -7.40
CA ILE A 434 3.58 9.38 -6.93
C ILE A 434 2.52 10.46 -7.00
N ILE A 435 2.56 11.38 -6.05
CA ILE A 435 1.59 12.46 -5.93
C ILE A 435 2.33 13.76 -6.19
N ILE A 436 1.85 14.53 -7.16
CA ILE A 436 2.53 15.73 -7.62
C ILE A 436 1.53 16.89 -7.64
N ASN A 437 1.97 18.07 -7.19
CA ASN A 437 1.17 19.27 -7.29
C ASN A 437 0.94 19.64 -8.77
N LYS A 438 -0.29 19.98 -9.14
CA LYS A 438 -0.71 20.33 -10.52
C LYS A 438 0.20 21.36 -11.17
N LYS A 439 0.79 22.30 -10.41
CA LYS A 439 1.66 23.35 -10.95
C LYS A 439 2.95 22.84 -11.61
N TYR A 440 3.35 21.60 -11.34
CA TYR A 440 4.52 20.96 -11.97
C TYR A 440 4.16 20.03 -13.13
N VAL A 441 2.87 19.86 -13.41
CA VAL A 441 2.37 18.92 -14.41
C VAL A 441 2.00 19.68 -15.68
N ALA A 442 2.32 19.11 -16.84
CA ALA A 442 1.93 19.69 -18.12
C ALA A 442 0.40 19.81 -18.25
N GLU A 443 -0.09 20.92 -18.79
CA GLU A 443 -1.53 21.17 -18.94
C GLU A 443 -2.22 20.09 -19.81
N SER A 444 -1.53 19.56 -20.81
CA SER A 444 -2.02 18.46 -21.65
C SER A 444 -2.34 17.20 -20.84
N VAL A 445 -1.53 16.90 -19.82
CA VAL A 445 -1.73 15.77 -18.91
C VAL A 445 -2.85 16.07 -17.92
N LEU A 446 -2.94 17.30 -17.39
CA LEU A 446 -4.00 17.68 -16.46
C LEU A 446 -5.41 17.56 -17.05
N LYS A 447 -5.57 17.78 -18.36
CA LYS A 447 -6.84 17.57 -19.08
C LYS A 447 -7.37 16.13 -19.02
N ILE A 448 -6.54 15.15 -18.65
CA ILE A 448 -6.98 13.77 -18.43
C ILE A 448 -7.92 13.69 -17.21
N LEU A 449 -7.79 14.58 -16.23
CA LEU A 449 -8.68 14.62 -15.05
C LEU A 449 -10.14 14.94 -15.40
N ASP A 450 -10.38 15.59 -16.53
CA ASP A 450 -11.73 15.94 -17.01
C ASP A 450 -12.44 14.75 -17.68
N GLN A 451 -11.72 13.65 -17.92
CA GLN A 451 -12.27 12.45 -18.54
C GLN A 451 -13.11 11.64 -17.54
N LYS A 452 -14.08 10.87 -18.06
CA LYS A 452 -14.75 9.85 -17.25
C LYS A 452 -13.74 8.74 -16.93
N PRO A 453 -13.48 8.43 -15.64
CA PRO A 453 -12.52 7.41 -15.29
C PRO A 453 -12.99 6.02 -15.69
N ILE A 454 -12.03 5.16 -16.03
CA ILE A 454 -12.23 3.72 -16.17
C ILE A 454 -12.32 3.12 -14.77
N LEU A 455 -13.51 2.65 -14.40
CA LEU A 455 -13.76 2.07 -13.08
C LEU A 455 -13.19 0.64 -13.00
N LEU A 456 -12.29 0.44 -12.04
CA LEU A 456 -11.68 -0.82 -11.70
C LEU A 456 -12.39 -1.42 -10.48
N PRO A 457 -12.45 -2.75 -10.38
CA PRO A 457 -13.12 -3.40 -9.26
C PRO A 457 -12.29 -3.28 -7.96
N PRO A 458 -12.90 -3.49 -6.79
CA PRO A 458 -12.19 -3.40 -5.50
C PRO A 458 -11.09 -4.45 -5.27
N TRP A 459 -11.06 -5.51 -6.09
CA TRP A 459 -10.05 -6.59 -6.05
C TRP A 459 -8.99 -6.44 -7.14
N ASP A 460 -8.78 -5.23 -7.65
CA ASP A 460 -7.75 -4.95 -8.64
C ASP A 460 -6.34 -5.35 -8.12
N PRO A 461 -5.49 -5.99 -8.93
CA PRO A 461 -4.18 -6.51 -8.49
C PRO A 461 -3.15 -5.43 -8.12
N MET A 462 -3.50 -4.14 -8.26
CA MET A 462 -2.59 -3.01 -8.02
C MET A 462 -2.11 -2.87 -6.58
N PHE A 463 -2.76 -3.54 -5.63
CA PHE A 463 -2.34 -3.58 -4.25
C PHE A 463 -2.08 -5.00 -3.76
N MET A 464 -1.01 -5.14 -2.99
CA MET A 464 -0.83 -6.25 -2.08
C MET A 464 -1.15 -5.77 -0.66
N PRO A 465 -1.58 -6.64 0.26
CA PRO A 465 -1.73 -6.27 1.66
C PRO A 465 -0.46 -5.60 2.17
N GLU A 466 -0.58 -4.39 2.72
CA GLU A 466 0.54 -3.70 3.39
C GLU A 466 1.02 -4.60 4.53
N GLN A 467 2.33 -4.87 4.58
CA GLN A 467 2.95 -5.80 5.55
C GLN A 467 3.30 -5.10 6.86
#